data_AF-S3DJ13-F1
#
_entry.id   AF-S3DJ13-F1
#
_cell.length_a   1.000
_cell.length_b   1.000
_cell.length_c   1.000
_cell.angle_alpha   90.00
_cell.angle_beta   90.00
_cell.angle_gamma   90.00
#
_symmetry.space_group_name_H-M   'P 1'
#
loop_
_entity.id
_entity.type
_entity.pdbx_description
1 polymer ?
#
loop_
_entity_poly.entity_id
_entity_poly.type
_entity_poly.pdbx_seq_one_letter_code
_entity_poly.pdbx_strand_id
1 'polypeptide(L)' 'MYFDSFADLLAMGGYATSVWTAFGITFLSMFILLFVSIRKGFFLLIEMQTKLQLYNCKTNIENIL' A
#
# COMPACT_ATOMS: atom_id res chain seq x y z
N MET A 1 28.93 11.64 -31.71
CA MET A 1 28.02 12.22 -30.70
C MET A 1 26.66 11.56 -30.90
N TYR A 2 26.45 10.33 -30.41
CA TYR A 2 25.26 9.51 -30.73
C TYR A 2 24.40 9.16 -29.50
N PHE A 3 24.80 9.65 -28.32
CA PHE A 3 24.11 9.39 -27.06
C PHE A 3 24.43 10.55 -26.12
N ASP A 4 23.71 11.66 -26.27
CA ASP A 4 23.92 12.86 -25.46
C ASP A 4 23.05 12.88 -24.18
N SER A 5 22.15 11.90 -23.96
CA SER A 5 21.32 11.91 -22.76
C SER A 5 20.68 10.57 -22.39
N PHE A 6 20.38 10.39 -21.10
CA PHE A 6 19.49 9.34 -20.57
C PHE A 6 18.14 9.27 -21.30
N ALA A 7 17.69 10.39 -21.88
CA ALA A 7 16.48 10.45 -22.69
C ALA A 7 16.60 9.65 -24.01
N ASP A 8 17.80 9.52 -24.59
CA ASP A 8 18.03 8.76 -25.81
C ASP A 8 17.98 7.24 -25.55
N LEU A 9 18.35 6.78 -24.34
CA LEU A 9 18.15 5.39 -23.90
C LEU A 9 16.67 5.06 -23.65
N LEU A 10 15.86 6.07 -23.29
CA LEU A 10 14.40 5.98 -23.17
C LEU A 10 13.67 6.20 -24.50
N ALA A 11 14.35 6.71 -25.53
CA ALA A 11 13.73 7.13 -26.79
C ALA A 11 14.32 6.47 -28.05
N MET A 12 15.34 5.62 -27.93
CA MET A 12 15.85 4.85 -29.06
C MET A 12 14.83 3.81 -29.52
N GLY A 13 13.97 4.21 -30.46
CA GLY A 13 13.32 3.31 -31.42
C GLY A 13 12.23 2.39 -30.89
N GLY A 14 11.46 2.79 -29.86
CA GLY A 14 10.14 2.19 -29.58
C GLY A 14 10.05 1.09 -28.51
N TYR A 15 11.16 0.61 -27.93
CA TYR A 15 11.14 -0.48 -26.94
C TYR A 15 11.15 -0.03 -25.48
N ALA A 16 11.64 1.18 -25.19
CA ALA A 16 11.77 1.68 -23.83
C ALA A 16 10.41 1.92 -23.15
N THR A 17 9.37 2.28 -23.92
CA THR A 17 8.01 2.42 -23.40
C THR A 17 7.47 1.07 -22.90
N SER A 18 7.74 -0.04 -23.60
CA SER A 18 7.30 -1.37 -23.18
C SER A 18 7.97 -1.81 -21.87
N VAL A 19 9.27 -1.52 -21.72
CA VAL A 19 10.02 -1.82 -20.49
C VAL A 19 9.50 -0.97 -19.34
N TRP A 20 9.32 0.33 -19.56
CA TRP A 20 8.79 1.25 -18.55
C TRP A 20 7.37 0.88 -18.11
N THR A 21 6.53 0.45 -19.03
CA THR A 21 5.18 -0.05 -18.73
C THR A 21 5.23 -1.37 -17.97
N ALA A 22 6.11 -2.32 -18.31
CA ALA A 22 6.25 -3.59 -17.59
C ALA A 22 6.77 -3.39 -16.15
N PHE A 23 7.78 -2.54 -15.97
CA PHE A 23 8.25 -2.10 -14.65
C PHE A 23 7.15 -1.34 -13.90
N GLY A 24 6.44 -0.45 -14.58
CA GLY A 24 5.32 0.32 -14.02
C GLY A 24 4.18 -0.58 -13.54
N ILE A 25 3.76 -1.58 -14.31
CA ILE A 25 2.70 -2.53 -13.92
C ILE A 25 3.13 -3.34 -12.69
N THR A 26 4.37 -3.83 -12.68
CA THR A 26 4.87 -4.65 -11.57
C THR A 26 4.96 -3.81 -10.30
N PHE A 27 5.50 -2.60 -10.41
CA PHE A 27 5.59 -1.65 -9.31
C PHE A 27 4.20 -1.24 -8.82
N LEU A 28 3.27 -0.97 -9.74
CA LEU A 28 1.89 -0.65 -9.42
C LEU A 28 1.17 -1.81 -8.73
N SER A 29 1.38 -3.04 -9.18
CA SER A 29 0.81 -4.25 -8.55
C SER A 29 1.31 -4.41 -7.12
N MET A 30 2.63 -4.31 -6.92
CA MET A 30 3.23 -4.35 -5.58
C MET A 30 2.72 -3.22 -4.69
N PHE A 31 2.56 -2.02 -5.25
CA PHE A 31 2.06 -0.84 -4.55
C PHE A 31 0.59 -0.99 -4.13
N ILE A 32 -0.27 -1.53 -5.01
CA ILE A 32 -1.67 -1.80 -4.71
C ILE A 32 -1.78 -2.83 -3.57
N LEU A 33 -1.00 -3.92 -3.62
CA LEU A 33 -0.99 -4.91 -2.55
C LEU A 33 -0.52 -4.30 -1.23
N LEU A 34 0.56 -3.51 -1.24
CA LEU A 34 1.07 -2.81 -0.07
C LEU A 34 -0.01 -1.90 0.53
N PHE A 35 -0.67 -1.10 -0.31
CA PHE A 35 -1.70 -0.16 0.12
C PHE A 35 -2.89 -0.88 0.75
N VAL A 36 -3.36 -1.97 0.13
CA VAL A 36 -4.43 -2.81 0.67
C VAL A 36 -4.00 -3.46 1.98
N SER A 37 -2.74 -3.92 2.08
CA SER A 37 -2.20 -4.54 3.30
C SER A 37 -2.17 -3.55 4.46
N ILE A 38 -1.70 -2.32 4.24
CA ILE A 38 -1.66 -1.25 5.24
C ILE A 38 -3.08 -0.89 5.69
N ARG A 39 -4.02 -0.74 4.74
CA ARG A 39 -5.43 -0.45 5.03
C ARG A 39 -6.07 -1.53 5.91
N LYS A 40 -5.83 -2.80 5.60
CA LYS A 40 -6.33 -3.94 6.39
C LYS A 40 -5.73 -3.95 7.79
N GLY A 41 -4.43 -3.70 7.93
CA GLY A 41 -3.77 -3.62 9.23
C GLY A 41 -4.37 -2.54 10.13
N PHE A 42 -4.56 -1.33 9.60
CA PHE A 42 -5.19 -0.23 10.34
C PHE A 42 -6.66 -0.53 10.72
N PHE A 43 -7.43 -1.13 9.83
CA PHE A 43 -8.82 -1.48 10.11
C PHE A 43 -8.95 -2.50 11.25
N LEU A 44 -8.10 -3.53 11.26
CA LEU A 44 -8.08 -4.54 12.32
C LEU A 44 -7.76 -3.94 13.70
N LEU A 45 -6.82 -2.99 13.77
CA LEU A 45 -6.47 -2.33 15.02
C LEU A 45 -7.64 -1.50 15.58
N ILE A 46 -8.39 -0.81 14.70
CA ILE A 46 -9.58 -0.04 15.09
C ILE A 46 -10.67 -0.99 15.62
N GLU A 47 -10.90 -2.11 14.94
CA GLU A 47 -11.89 -3.11 15.38
C GLU A 47 -11.55 -3.68 16.77
N MET A 48 -10.27 -3.97 17.01
CA MET A 48 -9.81 -4.44 18.32
C MET A 48 -10.00 -3.39 19.42
N GLN A 49 -9.72 -2.10 19.15
CA GLN A 49 -9.95 -1.03 20.12
C GLN A 49 -11.43 -0.91 20.50
N THR A 50 -12.34 -0.99 19.54
CA THR A 50 -13.78 -0.95 19.82
C THR A 50 -14.21 -2.13 20.70
N LYS A 51 -13.72 -3.35 20.43
CA LYS A 51 -14.04 -4.53 21.24
C LYS A 51 -13.48 -4.43 22.66
N LEU A 52 -12.26 -3.92 22.81
CA LEU A 52 -11.64 -3.69 24.12
C LEU A 52 -12.40 -2.65 24.94
N GLN A 53 -12.88 -1.57 24.32
CA GLN A 53 -13.71 -0.56 24.99
C GLN A 53 -15.01 -1.14 25.51
N LEU A 54 -15.70 -1.98 24.72
CA LEU A 54 -16.92 -2.66 25.15
C LEU A 54 -16.66 -3.62 26.31
N TYR A 55 -15.57 -4.40 26.24
CA TYR A 55 -15.20 -5.33 27.31
C TYR A 55 -14.87 -4.58 28.61
N ASN A 56 -14.07 -3.51 28.52
CA ASN A 56 -13.73 -2.67 29.68
C ASN A 56 -14.97 -2.03 30.31
N CYS A 57 -15.88 -1.48 29.49
CA CYS A 57 -17.15 -0.92 29.96
C CYS A 57 -17.99 -1.96 30.70
N LYS A 58 -18.10 -3.19 30.17
CA LYS A 58 -18.87 -4.26 30.84
C LYS A 58 -18.26 -4.67 32.18
N THR A 59 -16.95 -4.85 32.25
CA THR A 59 -16.26 -5.15 33.52
C THR A 59 -16.39 -4.00 34.52
N ASN A 60 -16.31 -2.75 34.07
CA ASN A 60 -16.46 -1.59 34.93
C ASN A 60 -17.86 -1.53 35.56
N ILE A 61 -18.92 -1.81 34.78
CA ILE A 61 -20.31 -1.85 35.27
C ILE A 61 -20.51 -2.98 36.30
N GLU A 62 -19.99 -4.18 36.06
CA GLU A 62 -20.07 -5.30 37.02
C GLU A 62 -19.30 -5.05 38.33
N ASN A 63 -18.30 -4.18 38.30
CA ASN A 63 -17.53 -3.84 39.49
C ASN A 63 -18.13 -2.64 40.28
N ILE A 64 -19.10 -1.94 39.70
CA ILE A 64 -19.84 -0.83 40.34
C ILE A 64 -21.16 -1.30 40.98
N LEU A 65 -21.69 -2.44 40.54
CA LEU A 65 -23.00 -3.00 40.94
C LEU A 65 -22.83 -4.09 42.00
#